data_AF-A0A0E4CT70-F1
#
_entry.id   AF-A0A0E4CT70-F1
#
_cell.length_a   1.000
_cell.length_b   1.000
_cell.length_c   1.000
_cell.angle_alpha   90.00
_cell.angle_beta   90.00
_cell.angle_gamma   90.00
#
_symmetry.space_group_name_H-M   'P 1'
#
loop_
_entity.id
_entity.type
_entity.pdbx_description
1 polymer ?
#
loop_
_entity_poly.entity_id
_entity_poly.type
_entity_poly.pdbx_seq_one_letter_code
_entity_poly.pdbx_strand_id
1 'polypeptide(L)'
;MNFVDDFVSGSATDWTPDKELLFRAEFNKTMEFVAKNFERGFQKEDRNQTPRVRFEAISVGVNLALRVNPELTVSKEQIVRLLDSDQFREWTTSDAANNRIKVEKRIYGVKDYLLNGVLDES
;
A
#
# COMPACT_ATOMS: atom_id res chain seq x y z
N MET A 1 17.51 16.38 -4.19
CA MET A 1 16.72 15.36 -4.90
C MET A 1 16.28 14.34 -3.87
N ASN A 2 14.99 14.01 -3.84
CA ASN A 2 14.49 12.94 -2.99
C ASN A 2 14.54 11.62 -3.78
N PHE A 3 14.69 10.48 -3.09
CA PHE A 3 14.83 9.15 -3.71
C PHE A 3 13.77 8.84 -4.79
N VAL A 4 12.55 9.34 -4.58
CA VAL A 4 11.43 9.18 -5.52
C VAL A 4 11.66 9.92 -6.83
N ASP A 5 12.27 11.11 -6.79
CA ASP A 5 12.53 11.92 -7.98
C ASP A 5 13.57 11.23 -8.89
N ASP A 6 14.62 10.67 -8.28
CA ASP A 6 15.67 9.94 -8.99
C ASP A 6 15.11 8.67 -9.64
N PHE A 7 14.27 7.91 -8.92
CA PHE A 7 13.62 6.72 -9.45
C PHE A 7 12.71 7.03 -10.67
N VAL A 8 11.88 8.07 -10.58
CA VAL A 8 10.99 8.48 -11.68
C VAL A 8 11.79 8.93 -12.89
N SER A 9 12.87 9.69 -12.69
CA SER A 9 13.72 10.16 -13.78
C SER A 9 14.40 9.03 -14.56
N GLY A 10 14.80 7.94 -13.88
CA GLY A 10 15.44 6.78 -14.51
C GLY A 10 14.46 5.77 -15.11
N SER A 11 13.20 5.71 -14.65
CA SER A 11 12.21 4.75 -15.16
C SER A 11 11.51 5.23 -16.43
N ALA A 12 11.59 6.52 -16.77
CA ALA A 12 11.05 7.08 -18.02
C ALA A 12 11.74 6.56 -19.28
N THR A 13 13.00 6.10 -19.18
CA THR A 13 13.79 5.64 -20.34
C THR A 13 13.55 4.18 -20.73
N ASP A 14 12.79 3.43 -19.93
CA ASP A 14 12.56 1.99 -20.09
C ASP A 14 11.05 1.66 -20.18
N TRP A 15 10.25 2.61 -20.67
CA TRP A 15 8.81 2.42 -20.86
C TRP A 15 8.51 1.61 -22.14
N THR A 16 7.67 0.59 -22.03
CA THR A 16 7.23 -0.25 -23.16
C THR A 16 5.72 -0.50 -23.10
N PRO A 17 5.06 -0.84 -24.23
CA PRO A 17 3.64 -1.21 -24.24
C PRO A 17 3.30 -2.37 -23.28
N ASP A 18 4.21 -3.35 -23.14
CA ASP A 18 4.03 -4.48 -22.22
C ASP A 18 4.04 -4.03 -20.76
N LYS A 19 4.90 -3.08 -20.40
CA LYS A 19 4.92 -2.48 -19.05
C LYS A 19 3.68 -1.65 -18.78
N GLU A 20 3.19 -0.90 -19.77
CA GLU A 20 1.93 -0.18 -19.63
C GLU A 20 0.78 -1.16 -19.32
N LEU A 21 0.67 -2.23 -20.11
CA LEU A 21 -0.37 -3.24 -19.93
C LEU A 21 -0.27 -3.89 -18.54
N LEU A 22 0.94 -4.26 -18.12
CA LEU A 22 1.21 -4.84 -16.82
C LEU A 22 0.81 -3.88 -15.67
N PHE A 23 1.31 -2.65 -15.69
CA PHE A 23 1.04 -1.67 -14.62
C PHE A 23 -0.44 -1.30 -14.56
N ARG A 24 -1.11 -1.20 -15.71
CA ARG A 24 -2.56 -0.98 -15.77
C ARG A 24 -3.34 -2.14 -15.14
N ALA A 25 -2.98 -3.38 -15.46
CA ALA A 25 -3.61 -4.56 -14.87
C ALA A 25 -3.40 -4.63 -13.35
N GLU A 26 -2.18 -4.34 -12.90
CA GLU A 26 -1.81 -4.29 -11.49
C GLU A 26 -2.55 -3.20 -10.71
N PHE A 27 -2.65 -2.01 -11.29
CA PHE A 27 -3.42 -0.92 -10.72
C PHE A 27 -4.89 -1.30 -10.55
N ASN A 28 -5.52 -1.82 -11.61
CA ASN A 28 -6.93 -2.22 -11.58
C ASN A 28 -7.20 -3.29 -10.51
N LYS A 29 -6.39 -4.36 -10.48
CA LYS A 29 -6.50 -5.41 -9.45
C LYS A 29 -6.38 -4.87 -8.03
N THR A 30 -5.47 -3.92 -7.84
CA THR A 30 -5.25 -3.27 -6.54
C THR A 30 -6.49 -2.45 -6.12
N MET A 31 -7.03 -1.64 -7.04
CA MET A 31 -8.22 -0.83 -6.76
C MET A 31 -9.46 -1.70 -6.51
N GLU A 32 -9.64 -2.78 -7.28
CA GLU A 32 -10.73 -3.76 -7.10
C GLU A 32 -10.63 -4.46 -5.76
N PHE A 33 -9.43 -4.91 -5.37
CA PHE A 33 -9.20 -5.53 -4.06
C PHE A 33 -9.54 -4.57 -2.93
N VAL A 34 -9.10 -3.30 -3.03
CA VAL A 34 -9.41 -2.30 -2.01
C VAL A 34 -10.91 -2.03 -1.95
N ALA A 35 -11.57 -1.82 -3.09
CA ALA A 35 -13.00 -1.58 -3.15
C ALA A 35 -13.83 -2.73 -2.56
N LYS A 36 -13.36 -3.98 -2.72
CA LYS A 36 -14.03 -5.17 -2.20
C LYS A 36 -13.85 -5.38 -0.71
N ASN A 37 -12.66 -5.10 -0.17
CA ASN A 37 -12.27 -5.52 1.18
C ASN A 37 -12.23 -4.38 2.20
N PHE A 38 -12.07 -3.13 1.76
CA PHE A 38 -11.96 -1.96 2.65
C PHE A 38 -13.26 -1.16 2.56
N GLU A 39 -14.04 -1.16 3.66
CA GLU A 39 -15.38 -0.53 3.71
C GLU A 39 -15.38 0.94 3.25
N ARG A 40 -14.30 1.67 3.55
CA ARG A 40 -14.12 3.08 3.19
C ARG A 40 -13.04 3.32 2.15
N GLY A 41 -12.61 2.26 1.46
CA GLY A 41 -11.46 2.29 0.56
C GLY A 41 -10.22 2.88 1.25
N PHE A 42 -9.70 3.97 0.70
CA PHE A 42 -8.50 4.65 1.22
C PHE A 42 -8.79 5.74 2.26
N GLN A 43 -10.06 6.03 2.55
CA GLN A 43 -10.43 7.13 3.43
C GLN A 43 -10.04 6.84 4.89
N LYS A 44 -9.78 7.91 5.64
CA LYS A 44 -9.60 7.84 7.10
C LYS A 44 -10.95 7.96 7.79
N GLU A 45 -11.13 7.31 8.93
CA GLU A 45 -12.47 7.21 9.52
C GLU A 45 -13.06 8.55 9.98
N ASP A 46 -12.23 9.41 10.54
CA ASP A 46 -12.62 10.69 11.13
C ASP A 46 -12.86 11.80 10.10
N ARG A 47 -12.57 11.58 8.81
CA ARG A 47 -12.58 12.64 7.78
C ARG A 47 -12.95 12.09 6.40
N ASN A 48 -13.63 12.89 5.58
CA ASN A 48 -13.85 12.56 4.17
C ASN A 48 -12.61 12.87 3.31
N GLN A 49 -11.44 12.40 3.73
CA GLN A 49 -10.15 12.66 3.10
C GLN A 49 -9.30 11.39 3.06
N THR A 50 -8.46 11.29 2.03
CA THR A 50 -7.47 10.23 1.86
C THR A 50 -6.07 10.83 2.01
N PRO A 51 -5.40 10.68 3.18
CA PRO A 51 -4.03 11.12 3.33
C PRO A 51 -3.11 10.40 2.34
N ARG A 52 -2.16 11.13 1.73
CA ARG A 52 -1.21 10.57 0.75
C ARG A 52 -0.48 9.34 1.26
N VAL A 53 0.03 9.39 2.50
CA VAL A 53 0.79 8.28 3.09
C VAL A 53 -0.09 7.04 3.31
N ARG A 54 -1.37 7.24 3.67
CA ARG A 54 -2.35 6.15 3.80
C ARG A 54 -2.66 5.51 2.45
N PHE A 55 -2.89 6.33 1.43
CA PHE A 55 -3.07 5.83 0.07
C PHE A 55 -1.86 5.02 -0.39
N GLU A 56 -0.65 5.53 -0.19
CA GLU A 56 0.58 4.86 -0.59
C GLU A 56 0.78 3.53 0.13
N ALA A 57 0.65 3.51 1.46
CA ALA A 57 0.80 2.29 2.25
C ALA A 57 -0.19 1.20 1.82
N ILE A 58 -1.48 1.55 1.67
CA ILE A 58 -2.50 0.57 1.26
C ILE A 58 -2.28 0.14 -0.19
N SER A 59 -2.18 1.08 -1.13
CA SER A 59 -2.12 0.75 -2.56
C SER A 59 -0.88 -0.07 -2.92
N VAL A 60 0.31 0.33 -2.45
CA VAL A 60 1.55 -0.39 -2.73
C VAL A 60 1.58 -1.71 -1.97
N GLY A 61 1.17 -1.73 -0.70
CA GLY A 61 1.14 -2.95 0.10
C GLY A 61 0.21 -4.02 -0.47
N VAL A 62 -1.00 -3.63 -0.87
CA VAL A 62 -1.97 -4.51 -1.54
C VAL A 62 -1.42 -5.01 -2.87
N ASN A 63 -0.86 -4.12 -3.69
CA ASN A 63 -0.28 -4.51 -4.97
C ASN A 63 0.83 -5.58 -4.81
N LEU A 64 1.75 -5.35 -3.87
CA LEU A 64 2.82 -6.30 -3.58
C LEU A 64 2.29 -7.62 -3.02
N ALA A 65 1.24 -7.60 -2.21
CA ALA A 65 0.62 -8.82 -1.69
C ALA A 65 -0.03 -9.63 -2.81
N LEU A 66 -0.73 -8.96 -3.74
CA LEU A 66 -1.33 -9.58 -4.92
C LEU A 66 -0.30 -10.12 -5.92
N ARG A 67 0.89 -9.51 -6.01
CA ARG A 67 2.00 -10.08 -6.79
C ARG A 67 2.50 -11.41 -6.22
N VAL A 68 2.50 -11.55 -4.89
CA VAL A 68 2.90 -12.79 -4.21
C VAL A 68 1.79 -13.84 -4.25
N ASN A 69 0.55 -13.42 -3.97
CA ASN A 69 -0.62 -14.27 -4.02
C ASN A 69 -1.76 -13.59 -4.80
N PRO A 70 -1.90 -13.88 -6.11
CA PRO A 70 -2.93 -13.27 -6.94
C PRO A 70 -4.37 -13.56 -6.50
N GLU A 71 -4.58 -14.69 -5.80
CA GLU A 71 -5.87 -15.14 -5.28
C GLU A 71 -6.01 -14.84 -3.79
N LEU A 72 -5.33 -13.79 -3.31
CA LEU A 72 -5.36 -13.39 -1.90
C LEU A 72 -6.79 -13.17 -1.41
N THR A 73 -7.15 -13.89 -0.34
CA THR A 73 -8.40 -13.72 0.37
C THR A 73 -8.12 -13.19 1.78
N VAL A 74 -8.84 -12.17 2.19
CA VAL A 74 -8.75 -11.59 3.55
C VAL A 74 -10.14 -11.50 4.16
N SER A 75 -10.23 -11.62 5.49
CA SER A 75 -11.50 -11.41 6.19
C SER A 75 -11.72 -9.92 6.47
N LYS A 76 -12.98 -9.52 6.70
CA LYS A 76 -13.29 -8.15 7.10
C LYS A 76 -12.61 -7.79 8.42
N GLU A 77 -12.57 -8.73 9.35
CA GLU A 77 -11.93 -8.58 10.67
C GLU A 77 -10.41 -8.39 10.54
N GLN A 78 -9.78 -9.04 9.56
CA GLN A 78 -8.37 -8.81 9.26
C GLN A 78 -8.13 -7.38 8.79
N ILE A 79 -8.97 -6.84 7.90
CA ILE A 79 -8.85 -5.45 7.45
C ILE A 79 -9.09 -4.47 8.61
N VAL A 80 -10.13 -4.69 9.42
CA VAL A 80 -10.40 -3.84 10.60
C VAL A 80 -9.19 -3.84 11.56
N ARG A 81 -8.66 -5.02 11.90
CA ARG A 81 -7.46 -5.12 12.77
C ARG A 81 -6.24 -4.38 12.21
N LEU A 82 -6.02 -4.41 10.89
CA LEU A 82 -4.96 -3.60 10.27
C LEU A 82 -5.23 -2.12 10.49
N LEU A 83 -6.41 -1.65 10.13
CA LEU A 83 -6.74 -0.22 10.11
C LEU A 83 -6.74 0.40 11.52
N ASP A 84 -7.10 -0.39 12.54
CA ASP A 84 -7.15 0.01 13.94
C ASP A 84 -5.81 -0.16 14.68
N SER A 85 -4.81 -0.78 14.04
CA SER A 85 -3.52 -1.04 14.67
C SER A 85 -2.69 0.22 14.89
N ASP A 86 -1.96 0.25 16.01
CA ASP A 86 -0.99 1.30 16.29
C ASP A 86 0.13 1.34 15.24
N GLN A 87 0.52 0.16 14.71
CA GLN A 87 1.50 0.03 13.63
C GLN A 87 1.03 0.74 12.36
N PHE A 88 -0.21 0.50 11.93
CA PHE A 88 -0.74 1.18 10.75
C PHE A 88 -0.86 2.69 10.96
N ARG A 89 -1.23 3.13 12.17
CA ARG A 89 -1.20 4.55 12.53
C ARG A 89 0.21 5.12 12.44
N GLU A 90 1.23 4.40 12.90
CA GLU A 90 2.64 4.81 12.79
C GLU A 90 3.08 4.91 11.32
N TRP A 91 2.80 3.88 10.51
CA TRP A 91 3.17 3.83 9.10
C TRP A 91 2.52 4.94 8.26
N THR A 92 1.35 5.42 8.70
CA THR A 92 0.56 6.44 7.99
C THR A 92 0.67 7.84 8.59
N THR A 93 1.53 8.04 9.59
CA THR A 93 1.82 9.35 10.17
C THR A 93 2.86 10.10 9.32
N SER A 94 2.58 11.37 9.00
CA SER A 94 3.36 12.19 8.06
C SER A 94 4.73 12.63 8.59
N ASP A 95 4.93 12.66 9.91
CA ASP A 95 6.19 13.12 10.50
C ASP A 95 7.34 12.17 10.15
N ALA A 96 8.30 12.71 9.37
CA ALA A 96 9.43 12.01 8.77
C ALA A 96 9.09 11.05 7.61
N ALA A 97 8.10 11.37 6.76
CA ALA A 97 7.75 10.62 5.55
C ALA A 97 8.91 10.35 4.56
N ASN A 98 10.02 11.10 4.67
CA ASN A 98 11.24 10.95 3.86
C ASN A 98 12.31 10.05 4.49
N ASN A 99 12.08 9.47 5.68
CA ASN A 99 13.00 8.48 6.24
C ASN A 99 12.79 7.13 5.54
N ARG A 100 13.84 6.62 4.88
CA ARG A 100 13.85 5.34 4.16
C ARG A 100 13.30 4.17 4.99
N ILE A 101 13.63 4.09 6.27
CA ILE A 101 13.15 3.01 7.16
C ILE A 101 11.63 3.08 7.30
N LYS A 102 11.06 4.28 7.45
CA LYS A 102 9.60 4.48 7.53
C LYS A 102 8.91 4.20 6.20
N VAL A 103 9.57 4.50 5.08
CA VAL A 103 9.09 4.17 3.72
C VAL A 103 9.02 2.66 3.52
N GLU A 104 10.07 1.94 3.90
CA GLU A 104 10.09 0.48 3.79
C GLU A 104 9.05 -0.14 4.74
N LYS A 105 8.96 0.32 5.99
CA LYS A 105 7.95 -0.15 6.96
C LYS A 105 6.51 0.07 6.45
N ARG A 106 6.16 1.22 5.87
CA ARG A 106 4.79 1.44 5.35
C ARG A 106 4.43 0.52 4.18
N ILE A 107 5.39 0.28 3.28
CA ILE A 107 5.18 -0.46 2.04
C ILE A 107 5.08 -1.96 2.34
N TYR A 108 6.03 -2.47 3.13
CA TYR A 108 6.08 -3.89 3.44
C TYR A 108 5.14 -4.29 4.57
N GLY A 109 4.88 -3.41 5.54
CA GLY A 109 4.00 -3.72 6.68
C GLY A 109 2.58 -4.13 6.26
N VAL A 110 1.95 -3.38 5.35
CA VAL A 110 0.63 -3.76 4.81
C VAL A 110 0.72 -5.08 4.02
N LYS A 111 1.75 -5.22 3.16
CA LYS A 111 1.95 -6.44 2.35
C LYS A 111 2.09 -7.68 3.23
N ASP A 112 3.00 -7.64 4.20
CA ASP A 112 3.31 -8.76 5.09
C ASP A 112 2.12 -9.08 6.00
N TYR A 113 1.40 -8.07 6.50
CA TYR A 113 0.19 -8.29 7.28
C TYR A 113 -0.92 -8.98 6.47
N LEU A 114 -1.15 -8.56 5.22
CA LEU A 114 -2.18 -9.17 4.39
C LEU A 114 -1.87 -10.64 4.07
N LEU A 115 -0.59 -10.97 3.88
CA LEU A 115 -0.13 -12.33 3.57
C LEU A 115 -0.09 -13.24 4.81
N ASN A 116 0.33 -12.71 5.96
CA ASN A 116 0.70 -13.54 7.13
C ASN A 116 -0.24 -13.34 8.33
N GLY A 117 -1.02 -12.26 8.35
CA GLY A 117 -1.90 -11.89 9.47
C GLY A 117 -1.18 -11.36 10.72
N VAL A 118 0.13 -11.10 10.65
CA VAL A 118 0.96 -10.67 11.77
C VAL A 118 1.37 -9.20 11.61
N LEU A 119 1.13 -8.40 12.64
CA LEU A 119 1.69 -7.05 12.77
C LEU A 119 3.01 -7.19 13.51
N ASP A 120 4.13 -6.83 12.88
CA ASP A 120 5.45 -6.95 13.49
C ASP A 120 5.56 -5.96 14.67
N GLU A 121 5.86 -6.49 15.86
CA GLU A 121 6.09 -5.73 17.09
C GLU A 121 7.60 -5.50 17.25
N SER A 122 8.17 -4.56 16.47
CA SER A 122 9.60 -4.20 16.60
C SER A 122 9.89 -2.69 16.58
#